data_AF-A0A6G3MF78-F1
#
_entry.id   AF-A0A6G3MF78-F1
#
_cell.length_a   1.000
_cell.length_b   1.000
_cell.length_c   1.000
_cell.angle_alpha   90.00
_cell.angle_beta   90.00
_cell.angle_gamma   90.00
#
_symmetry.space_group_name_H-M   'P 1'
#
loop_
_entity.id
_entity.type
_entity.pdbx_description
1 polymer ?
#
loop_
_entity_poly.entity_id
_entity_poly.type
_entity_poly.pdbx_seq_one_letter_code
_entity_poly.pdbx_strand_id
1 'polypeptide(L)'
;MRKSDTDMTMKLKDRYSSEFVDSPLAYNVCLDVFSPYLNYRGTGIVCTIGPACANSETLKAMIHAGMGIARFNFSHGSHEDHTKMMDLVRKASLMARPDQQIALALDTKGPEIRTGMNKDGATITLDRDELITLTTDDAYMQQCTKDVLYIDYKSLTKSISVGQIILVADGNVVLEALEIKGANVKCRVVSGISFGSRKNVCLPLVAIDLPAMSEKDKTDLLFGVSQNVDIIFASFIRTADNVREIRKLLDSAKPGNTIKIVSKIENHEGVTNIEEIIDESDGIMVARGDLGMDLELEMVIVAQKKIIAMCNLKGKPVICATQMLESMINSSRPTRAEVADVTNAVLDGADCVMLSGESANGKYPIQAVKTMHMICHAAEKIYRTKSLYESIKDSLPVMSESQAVAMAAV
;
A
#
# COMPACT_ATOMS: atom_id res chain seq x y z
N MET A 1 50.83 3.74 -1.23
CA MET A 1 50.61 5.20 -1.07
C MET A 1 49.21 5.56 -1.60
N ARG A 2 48.18 5.40 -0.78
CA ARG A 2 46.87 6.02 -1.00
C ARG A 2 46.97 7.41 -0.37
N LYS A 3 47.11 8.46 -1.20
CA LYS A 3 46.85 9.81 -0.71
C LYS A 3 45.35 9.86 -0.40
N SER A 4 45.06 9.91 0.89
CA SER A 4 43.78 10.04 1.58
C SER A 4 42.61 10.57 0.76
N ASP A 5 41.60 9.72 0.53
CA ASP A 5 40.25 10.13 0.13
C ASP A 5 39.66 11.19 1.08
N THR A 6 40.11 11.17 2.35
CA THR A 6 39.80 12.16 3.38
C THR A 6 40.18 13.59 2.98
N ASP A 7 41.28 13.77 2.23
CA ASP A 7 41.78 15.08 1.79
C ASP A 7 41.00 15.61 0.57
N MET A 8 40.39 14.73 -0.23
CA MET A 8 39.56 15.13 -1.37
C MET A 8 38.16 15.57 -0.93
N THR A 9 37.55 14.86 0.03
CA THR A 9 36.26 15.24 0.62
C THR A 9 36.37 16.53 1.44
N MET A 10 37.49 16.75 2.14
CA MET A 10 37.80 18.04 2.78
C MET A 10 37.92 19.16 1.74
N LYS A 11 38.68 18.95 0.65
CA LYS A 11 38.86 19.93 -0.43
C LYS A 11 37.56 20.29 -1.17
N LEU A 12 36.61 19.36 -1.27
CA LEU A 12 35.30 19.64 -1.86
C LEU A 12 34.40 20.43 -0.91
N LYS A 13 34.35 20.05 0.39
CA LYS A 13 33.64 20.83 1.41
C LYS A 13 34.19 22.26 1.47
N ASP A 14 35.51 22.43 1.46
CA ASP A 14 36.17 23.73 1.51
C ASP A 14 35.95 24.56 0.22
N ARG A 15 35.88 23.93 -0.97
CA ARG A 15 35.66 24.64 -2.25
C ARG A 15 34.27 25.26 -2.41
N TYR A 16 33.27 24.77 -1.69
CA TYR A 16 31.89 25.27 -1.76
C TYR A 16 31.45 26.00 -0.46
N SER A 17 32.38 26.28 0.45
CA SER A 17 32.12 26.64 1.86
C SER A 17 31.79 28.11 2.19
N SER A 18 31.08 28.87 1.35
CA SER A 18 30.49 30.13 1.87
C SER A 18 29.14 30.53 1.29
N GLU A 19 28.78 30.11 0.07
CA GLU A 19 27.48 30.46 -0.53
C GLU A 19 26.54 29.25 -0.74
N PHE A 20 27.02 28.01 -0.59
CA PHE A 20 26.26 26.79 -0.91
C PHE A 20 25.64 26.08 0.31
N VAL A 21 25.77 26.63 1.51
CA VAL A 21 25.77 25.89 2.80
C VAL A 21 24.47 25.15 3.16
N ASP A 22 23.32 25.46 2.55
CA ASP A 22 22.05 24.74 2.84
C ASP A 22 21.26 24.28 1.59
N SER A 23 21.85 24.30 0.39
CA SER A 23 21.13 23.89 -0.84
C SER A 23 21.01 22.36 -1.00
N PRO A 24 19.93 21.84 -1.62
CA PRO A 24 19.82 20.42 -1.99
C PRO A 24 20.99 19.92 -2.85
N LEU A 25 21.48 20.76 -3.76
CA LEU A 25 22.58 20.41 -4.66
C LEU A 25 23.90 20.25 -3.91
N ALA A 26 24.23 21.18 -3.01
CA ALA A 26 25.45 21.11 -2.20
C ALA A 26 25.47 19.88 -1.29
N TYR A 27 24.30 19.56 -0.70
CA TYR A 27 24.14 18.35 0.10
C TYR A 27 24.50 17.10 -0.71
N ASN A 28 23.96 16.98 -1.93
CA ASN A 28 24.21 15.83 -2.80
C ASN A 28 25.69 15.69 -3.20
N VAL A 29 26.40 16.80 -3.42
CA VAL A 29 27.85 16.80 -3.71
C VAL A 29 28.67 16.24 -2.55
N CYS A 30 28.18 16.37 -1.31
CA CYS A 30 28.86 15.91 -0.10
C CYS A 30 28.54 14.46 0.28
N LEU A 31 27.68 13.76 -0.45
CA LEU A 31 27.32 12.38 -0.14
C LEU A 31 28.54 11.45 -0.31
N ASP A 32 28.79 10.65 0.73
CA ASP A 32 29.88 9.69 0.77
C ASP A 32 29.34 8.26 0.88
N VAL A 33 29.57 7.46 -0.17
CA VAL A 33 29.14 6.06 -0.23
C VAL A 33 29.83 5.17 0.82
N PHE A 34 30.96 5.61 1.39
CA PHE A 34 31.74 4.86 2.38
C PHE A 34 31.53 5.31 3.83
N SER A 35 30.78 6.40 4.06
CA SER A 35 30.47 6.81 5.43
C SER A 35 29.64 5.74 6.16
N PRO A 36 29.79 5.61 7.50
CA PRO A 36 29.11 4.57 8.26
C PRO A 36 27.59 4.75 8.24
N TYR A 37 26.87 3.65 8.50
CA TYR A 37 25.44 3.71 8.75
C TYR A 37 25.15 4.27 10.14
N LEU A 38 23.90 4.66 10.36
CA LEU A 38 23.39 4.95 11.70
C LEU A 38 23.39 3.67 12.55
N ASN A 39 23.25 3.82 13.87
CA ASN A 39 23.18 2.66 14.78
C ASN A 39 21.75 2.09 14.89
N TYR A 40 20.77 2.70 14.22
CA TYR A 40 19.37 2.31 14.24
C TYR A 40 18.74 2.59 12.87
N ARG A 41 17.64 1.86 12.58
CA ARG A 41 16.77 2.12 11.43
C ARG A 41 15.47 2.73 11.93
N GLY A 42 15.10 3.90 11.41
CA GLY A 42 13.88 4.62 11.77
C GLY A 42 12.61 4.11 11.06
N THR A 43 12.71 3.77 9.79
CA THR A 43 11.59 3.35 8.93
C THR A 43 11.07 1.98 9.36
N GLY A 44 9.76 1.81 9.53
CA GLY A 44 9.13 0.51 9.79
C GLY A 44 9.09 -0.39 8.56
N ILE A 45 9.10 -1.72 8.78
CA ILE A 45 8.86 -2.69 7.69
C ILE A 45 7.62 -3.50 8.02
N VAL A 46 6.65 -3.41 7.11
CA VAL A 46 5.43 -4.22 7.10
C VAL A 46 5.67 -5.41 6.17
N CYS A 47 5.37 -6.63 6.63
CA CYS A 47 5.47 -7.84 5.82
C CYS A 47 4.14 -8.55 5.76
N THR A 48 3.68 -8.88 4.56
CA THR A 48 2.50 -9.74 4.40
C THR A 48 2.86 -11.19 4.72
N ILE A 49 2.07 -11.81 5.60
CA ILE A 49 2.22 -13.20 6.01
C ILE A 49 1.45 -14.09 5.03
N GLY A 50 2.09 -15.19 4.63
CA GLY A 50 1.53 -16.15 3.69
C GLY A 50 2.30 -17.46 3.68
N PRO A 51 1.96 -18.38 2.75
CA PRO A 51 2.55 -19.72 2.65
C PRO A 51 4.09 -19.75 2.71
N ALA A 52 4.78 -18.80 2.09
CA ALA A 52 6.24 -18.77 2.05
C ALA A 52 6.89 -18.52 3.42
N CYS A 53 6.17 -17.91 4.35
CA CYS A 53 6.64 -17.61 5.70
C CYS A 53 5.77 -18.23 6.80
N ALA A 54 4.87 -19.16 6.48
CA ALA A 54 3.97 -19.80 7.44
C ALA A 54 4.64 -20.88 8.33
N ASN A 55 5.83 -20.59 8.88
CA ASN A 55 6.52 -21.43 9.86
C ASN A 55 7.35 -20.59 10.86
N SER A 56 7.50 -21.12 12.07
CA SER A 56 8.11 -20.39 13.20
C SER A 56 9.55 -19.93 12.95
N GLU A 57 10.38 -20.75 12.31
CA GLU A 57 11.79 -20.43 12.07
C GLU A 57 11.95 -19.31 11.02
N THR A 58 11.13 -19.35 9.97
CA THR A 58 11.14 -18.30 8.93
C THR A 58 10.64 -16.98 9.50
N LEU A 59 9.55 -16.99 10.27
CA LEU A 59 9.05 -15.79 10.94
C LEU A 59 10.08 -15.22 11.91
N LYS A 60 10.71 -16.06 12.74
CA LYS A 60 11.79 -15.64 13.64
C LYS A 60 12.93 -14.97 12.87
N ALA A 61 13.35 -15.58 11.75
CA ALA A 61 14.39 -15.01 10.89
C ALA A 61 13.97 -13.68 10.25
N MET A 62 12.70 -13.52 9.83
CA MET A 62 12.17 -12.26 9.32
C MET A 62 12.14 -11.17 10.38
N ILE A 63 11.77 -11.49 11.63
CA ILE A 63 11.80 -10.55 12.75
C ILE A 63 13.24 -10.09 13.04
N HIS A 64 14.20 -11.01 13.04
CA HIS A 64 15.62 -10.64 13.16
C HIS A 64 16.12 -9.81 11.97
N ALA A 65 15.61 -10.07 10.75
CA ALA A 65 15.94 -9.30 9.56
C ALA A 65 15.33 -7.89 9.55
N GLY A 66 14.35 -7.60 10.41
CA GLY A 66 13.82 -6.26 10.62
C GLY A 66 12.32 -6.07 10.33
N MET A 67 11.54 -7.15 10.21
CA MET A 67 10.07 -7.07 10.20
C MET A 67 9.56 -6.46 11.51
N GLY A 68 8.70 -5.44 11.41
CA GLY A 68 8.08 -4.77 12.57
C GLY A 68 6.56 -4.96 12.66
N ILE A 69 5.88 -5.15 11.53
CA ILE A 69 4.43 -5.33 11.44
C ILE A 69 4.13 -6.53 10.55
N ALA A 70 3.28 -7.44 11.01
CA ALA A 70 2.79 -8.59 10.26
C ALA A 70 1.40 -8.28 9.68
N ARG A 71 1.30 -8.21 8.36
CA ARG A 71 0.07 -7.95 7.62
C ARG A 71 -0.63 -9.27 7.24
N PHE A 72 -1.93 -9.34 7.49
CA PHE A 72 -2.79 -10.45 7.12
C PHE A 72 -3.79 -9.96 6.06
N ASN A 73 -3.72 -10.50 4.85
CA ASN A 73 -4.57 -10.08 3.73
C ASN A 73 -5.88 -10.89 3.70
N PHE A 74 -7.00 -10.25 4.06
CA PHE A 74 -8.32 -10.90 4.15
C PHE A 74 -9.08 -11.00 2.81
N SER A 75 -8.48 -10.56 1.71
CA SER A 75 -8.92 -10.94 0.36
C SER A 75 -8.73 -12.43 0.10
N HIS A 76 -7.92 -13.11 0.90
CA HIS A 76 -7.65 -14.55 0.84
C HIS A 76 -7.70 -15.20 2.23
N GLY A 77 -7.84 -16.53 2.26
CA GLY A 77 -7.84 -17.31 3.50
C GLY A 77 -9.14 -17.22 4.30
N SER A 78 -9.34 -18.21 5.17
CA SER A 78 -10.42 -18.23 6.16
C SER A 78 -9.99 -17.60 7.48
N HIS A 79 -10.94 -17.31 8.37
CA HIS A 79 -10.62 -16.89 9.75
C HIS A 79 -9.79 -17.94 10.50
N GLU A 80 -10.00 -19.23 10.22
CA GLU A 80 -9.20 -20.31 10.82
C GLU A 80 -7.74 -20.25 10.35
N ASP A 81 -7.50 -20.01 9.06
CA ASP A 81 -6.15 -19.88 8.50
C ASP A 81 -5.43 -18.67 9.12
N HIS A 82 -6.11 -17.52 9.18
CA HIS A 82 -5.56 -16.30 9.78
C HIS A 82 -5.27 -16.46 11.27
N THR A 83 -6.13 -17.16 12.02
CA THR A 83 -5.87 -17.48 13.45
C THR A 83 -4.54 -18.23 13.60
N LYS A 84 -4.35 -19.30 12.82
CA LYS A 84 -3.12 -20.11 12.85
C LYS A 84 -1.88 -19.27 12.52
N MET A 85 -1.98 -18.38 11.52
CA MET A 85 -0.86 -17.51 11.14
C MET A 85 -0.56 -16.46 12.21
N MET A 86 -1.57 -15.84 12.82
CA MET A 86 -1.39 -14.87 13.91
C MET A 86 -0.71 -15.50 15.13
N ASP A 87 -1.11 -16.72 15.51
CA ASP A 87 -0.49 -17.45 16.62
C ASP A 87 0.97 -17.80 16.34
N LEU A 88 1.30 -18.18 15.10
CA LEU A 88 2.69 -18.39 14.68
C LEU A 88 3.52 -17.11 14.80
N VAL A 89 2.98 -15.95 14.39
CA VAL A 89 3.67 -14.66 14.51
C VAL A 89 3.91 -14.30 15.97
N ARG A 90 2.90 -14.44 16.84
CA ARG A 90 3.05 -14.20 18.29
C ARG A 90 4.14 -15.06 18.90
N LYS A 91 4.13 -16.36 18.59
CA LYS A 91 5.15 -17.30 19.06
C LYS A 91 6.54 -16.92 18.57
N ALA A 92 6.68 -16.61 17.28
CA ALA A 92 7.94 -16.19 16.69
C ALA A 92 8.45 -14.87 17.28
N SER A 93 7.55 -13.92 17.57
CA SER A 93 7.87 -12.65 18.25
C SER A 93 8.50 -12.88 19.61
N LEU A 94 7.87 -13.69 20.46
CA LEU A 94 8.39 -14.04 21.78
C LEU A 94 9.76 -14.74 21.70
N MET A 95 9.96 -15.59 20.69
CA MET A 95 11.23 -16.29 20.48
C MET A 95 12.35 -15.40 19.92
N ALA A 96 12.02 -14.38 19.13
CA ALA A 96 12.99 -13.52 18.46
C ALA A 96 13.40 -12.33 19.32
N ARG A 97 12.42 -11.67 19.95
CA ARG A 97 12.59 -10.46 20.76
C ARG A 97 11.57 -10.47 21.91
N PRO A 98 11.90 -11.04 23.08
CA PRO A 98 10.95 -11.13 24.19
C PRO A 98 10.45 -9.76 24.68
N ASP A 99 11.27 -8.72 24.50
CA ASP A 99 10.95 -7.34 24.93
C ASP A 99 10.30 -6.48 23.83
N GLN A 100 10.10 -7.02 22.62
CA GLN A 100 9.53 -6.29 21.49
C GLN A 100 8.48 -7.14 20.77
N GLN A 101 7.22 -6.70 20.86
CA GLN A 101 6.11 -7.34 20.15
C GLN A 101 6.04 -6.87 18.70
N ILE A 102 5.78 -7.80 17.80
CA ILE A 102 5.41 -7.52 16.41
C ILE A 102 3.93 -7.18 16.36
N ALA A 103 3.59 -6.03 15.78
CA ALA A 103 2.20 -5.63 15.60
C ALA A 103 1.51 -6.50 14.53
N LEU A 104 0.24 -6.81 14.75
CA LEU A 104 -0.62 -7.53 13.82
C LEU A 104 -1.54 -6.54 13.10
N ALA A 105 -1.51 -6.55 11.77
CA ALA A 105 -2.33 -5.70 10.93
C ALA A 105 -3.29 -6.53 10.07
N LEU A 106 -4.60 -6.31 10.23
CA LEU A 106 -5.64 -6.89 9.38
C LEU A 106 -5.86 -5.98 8.16
N ASP A 107 -5.64 -6.48 6.95
CA ASP A 107 -5.95 -5.78 5.71
C ASP A 107 -7.26 -6.28 5.13
N THR A 108 -8.26 -5.40 5.10
CA THR A 108 -9.62 -5.73 4.68
C THR A 108 -9.68 -6.07 3.21
N LYS A 109 -10.65 -6.89 2.80
CA LYS A 109 -10.90 -7.10 1.37
C LYS A 109 -11.41 -5.81 0.72
N GLY A 110 -12.35 -5.14 1.38
CA GLY A 110 -12.95 -3.91 0.91
C GLY A 110 -14.03 -4.11 -0.17
N PRO A 111 -14.72 -3.01 -0.51
CA PRO A 111 -15.77 -2.97 -1.53
C PRO A 111 -15.17 -2.97 -2.94
N GLU A 112 -14.85 -4.14 -3.47
CA GLU A 112 -14.35 -4.32 -4.84
C GLU A 112 -15.49 -4.63 -5.83
N ILE A 113 -15.34 -4.20 -7.08
CA ILE A 113 -16.18 -4.66 -8.20
C ILE A 113 -15.55 -5.91 -8.80
N ARG A 114 -16.37 -6.92 -9.11
CA ARG A 114 -15.93 -8.19 -9.69
C ARG A 114 -16.82 -8.70 -10.81
N THR A 115 -16.23 -9.53 -11.65
CA THR A 115 -16.96 -10.32 -12.64
C THR A 115 -17.71 -11.49 -11.99
N GLY A 116 -18.69 -12.04 -12.71
CA GLY A 116 -19.36 -13.28 -12.33
C GLY A 116 -18.51 -14.54 -12.46
N MET A 117 -19.17 -15.69 -12.33
CA MET A 117 -18.60 -16.99 -12.67
C MET A 117 -18.75 -17.26 -14.16
N ASN A 118 -17.67 -17.76 -14.74
CA ASN A 118 -17.65 -18.19 -16.14
C ASN A 118 -18.47 -19.46 -16.27
N LYS A 119 -19.22 -19.56 -17.36
CA LYS A 119 -20.03 -20.73 -17.67
C LYS A 119 -19.16 -21.99 -17.63
N ASP A 120 -19.62 -23.00 -16.89
CA ASP A 120 -18.94 -24.29 -16.71
C ASP A 120 -17.51 -24.18 -16.14
N GLY A 121 -17.16 -23.07 -15.49
CA GLY A 121 -15.81 -22.81 -14.97
C GLY A 121 -14.77 -22.55 -16.08
N ALA A 122 -15.21 -22.27 -17.30
CA ALA A 122 -14.33 -22.07 -18.44
C ALA A 122 -13.43 -20.84 -18.27
N THR A 123 -12.29 -20.85 -18.96
CA THR A 123 -11.49 -19.64 -19.15
C THR A 123 -12.06 -18.87 -20.33
N ILE A 124 -12.29 -17.56 -20.16
CA ILE A 124 -12.73 -16.67 -21.23
C ILE A 124 -11.48 -16.05 -21.85
N THR A 125 -11.39 -16.08 -23.17
CA THR A 125 -10.37 -15.36 -23.94
C THR A 125 -11.06 -14.29 -24.75
N LEU A 126 -10.54 -13.07 -24.68
CA LEU A 126 -11.01 -11.94 -25.47
C LEU A 126 -9.87 -11.48 -26.37
N ASP A 127 -10.16 -11.33 -27.66
CA ASP A 127 -9.21 -10.82 -28.64
C ASP A 127 -9.46 -9.34 -28.92
N ARG A 128 -8.41 -8.64 -29.34
CA ARG A 128 -8.50 -7.21 -29.66
C ARG A 128 -9.57 -6.94 -30.73
N ASP A 129 -10.27 -5.83 -30.56
CA ASP A 129 -11.36 -5.35 -31.41
C ASP A 129 -12.64 -6.20 -31.40
N GLU A 130 -12.70 -7.30 -30.62
CA GLU A 130 -13.95 -8.00 -30.35
C GLU A 130 -14.95 -7.13 -29.57
N LEU A 131 -16.23 -7.46 -29.71
CA LEU A 131 -17.32 -6.82 -28.97
C LEU A 131 -17.79 -7.72 -27.83
N ILE A 132 -18.00 -7.11 -26.68
CA ILE A 132 -18.48 -7.79 -25.48
C ILE A 132 -19.54 -6.95 -24.77
N THR A 133 -20.49 -7.59 -24.12
CA THR A 133 -21.49 -6.92 -23.29
C THR A 133 -21.17 -7.10 -21.81
N LEU A 134 -21.03 -6.01 -21.07
CA LEU A 134 -21.06 -6.04 -19.62
C LEU A 134 -22.51 -5.86 -19.16
N THR A 135 -22.96 -6.66 -18.19
CA THR A 135 -24.32 -6.62 -17.67
C THR A 135 -24.34 -6.67 -16.15
N THR A 136 -25.33 -6.03 -15.54
CA THR A 136 -25.61 -6.14 -14.10
C THR A 136 -26.77 -7.11 -13.79
N ASP A 137 -27.27 -7.84 -14.79
CA ASP A 137 -28.36 -8.80 -14.66
C ASP A 137 -27.88 -10.10 -14.00
N ASP A 138 -28.46 -10.43 -12.85
CA ASP A 138 -28.12 -11.60 -12.04
C ASP A 138 -28.31 -12.94 -12.77
N ALA A 139 -29.10 -12.98 -13.86
CA ALA A 139 -29.22 -14.14 -14.72
C ALA A 139 -27.86 -14.61 -15.30
N TYR A 140 -26.93 -13.67 -15.50
CA TYR A 140 -25.59 -13.93 -16.05
C TYR A 140 -24.52 -14.13 -14.97
N MET A 141 -24.86 -13.99 -13.68
CA MET A 141 -23.90 -14.09 -12.57
C MET A 141 -23.11 -15.41 -12.57
N GLN A 142 -23.70 -16.49 -13.06
CA GLN A 142 -23.07 -17.82 -13.16
C GLN A 142 -22.81 -18.28 -14.61
N GLN A 143 -22.97 -17.38 -15.58
CA GLN A 143 -23.02 -17.74 -17.00
C GLN A 143 -22.20 -16.76 -17.85
N CYS A 144 -21.10 -16.22 -17.31
CA CYS A 144 -20.22 -15.34 -18.08
C CYS A 144 -19.59 -16.12 -19.26
N THR A 145 -19.57 -15.48 -20.44
CA THR A 145 -18.98 -15.99 -21.67
C THR A 145 -18.14 -14.89 -22.33
N LYS A 146 -17.52 -15.20 -23.48
CA LYS A 146 -16.83 -14.18 -24.28
C LYS A 146 -17.75 -13.07 -24.81
N ASP A 147 -19.05 -13.32 -24.89
CA ASP A 147 -20.03 -12.37 -25.44
C ASP A 147 -20.67 -11.52 -24.34
N VAL A 148 -20.79 -12.06 -23.12
CA VAL A 148 -21.44 -11.38 -21.98
C VAL A 148 -20.70 -11.64 -20.67
N LEU A 149 -20.35 -10.57 -19.95
CA LEU A 149 -19.82 -10.63 -18.58
C LEU A 149 -20.78 -9.99 -17.60
N TYR A 150 -21.09 -10.70 -16.52
CA TYR A 150 -21.75 -10.12 -15.35
C TYR A 150 -20.76 -9.29 -14.53
N ILE A 151 -21.19 -8.11 -14.09
CA ILE A 151 -20.50 -7.22 -13.16
C ILE A 151 -21.36 -7.02 -11.91
N ASP A 152 -20.79 -7.19 -10.72
CA ASP A 152 -21.53 -7.12 -9.44
C ASP A 152 -21.82 -5.70 -8.93
N TYR A 153 -21.52 -4.68 -9.73
CA TYR A 153 -21.80 -3.28 -9.44
C TYR A 153 -23.09 -2.80 -10.10
N LYS A 154 -24.18 -2.76 -9.33
CA LYS A 154 -25.53 -2.44 -9.85
C LYS A 154 -25.67 -1.02 -10.40
N SER A 155 -24.83 -0.09 -9.96
CA SER A 155 -24.80 1.30 -10.45
C SER A 155 -23.90 1.50 -11.69
N LEU A 156 -23.38 0.42 -12.30
CA LEU A 156 -22.44 0.49 -13.44
C LEU A 156 -22.90 1.46 -14.54
N THR A 157 -24.10 1.26 -15.10
CA THR A 157 -24.60 2.06 -16.23
C THR A 157 -24.92 3.50 -15.88
N LYS A 158 -24.98 3.85 -14.58
CA LYS A 158 -25.14 5.22 -14.09
C LYS A 158 -23.80 5.90 -13.81
N SER A 159 -22.74 5.12 -13.58
CA SER A 159 -21.45 5.62 -13.12
C SER A 159 -20.50 5.91 -14.29
N ILE A 160 -20.66 5.20 -15.41
CA ILE A 160 -19.76 5.33 -16.57
C ILE A 160 -20.42 6.08 -17.73
N SER A 161 -19.58 6.60 -18.63
CA SER A 161 -19.99 7.24 -19.89
C SER A 161 -19.47 6.46 -21.11
N VAL A 162 -20.02 6.74 -22.30
CA VAL A 162 -19.43 6.23 -23.56
C VAL A 162 -18.00 6.78 -23.71
N GLY A 163 -17.08 5.94 -24.16
CA GLY A 163 -15.64 6.20 -24.20
C GLY A 163 -14.89 5.84 -22.91
N GLN A 164 -15.61 5.50 -21.82
CA GLN A 164 -14.99 5.12 -20.56
C GLN A 164 -14.16 3.85 -20.71
N ILE A 165 -12.95 3.86 -20.16
CA ILE A 165 -12.10 2.67 -20.03
C ILE A 165 -12.57 1.86 -18.82
N ILE A 166 -12.63 0.54 -18.99
CA ILE A 166 -12.97 -0.44 -17.97
C ILE A 166 -11.86 -1.48 -17.95
N LEU A 167 -11.26 -1.67 -16.78
CA LEU A 167 -10.16 -2.60 -16.59
C LEU A 167 -10.67 -3.85 -15.90
N VAL A 168 -10.28 -5.02 -16.39
CA VAL A 168 -10.66 -6.32 -15.83
C VAL A 168 -9.41 -7.16 -15.60
N ALA A 169 -9.41 -7.98 -14.55
CA ALA A 169 -8.33 -8.91 -14.22
C ALA A 169 -6.98 -8.19 -14.05
N ASP A 170 -6.90 -7.28 -13.08
CA ASP A 170 -5.70 -6.51 -12.76
C ASP A 170 -5.16 -5.71 -13.96
N GLY A 171 -6.06 -5.25 -14.84
CA GLY A 171 -5.74 -4.39 -15.99
C GLY A 171 -5.25 -5.14 -17.22
N ASN A 172 -5.17 -6.46 -17.15
CA ASN A 172 -4.74 -7.27 -18.29
C ASN A 172 -5.80 -7.31 -19.41
N VAL A 173 -7.06 -7.04 -19.08
CA VAL A 173 -8.15 -6.85 -20.05
C VAL A 173 -8.59 -5.39 -19.97
N VAL A 174 -8.54 -4.70 -21.11
CA VAL A 174 -8.91 -3.29 -21.26
C VAL A 174 -10.08 -3.22 -22.22
N LEU A 175 -11.19 -2.66 -21.75
CA LEU A 175 -12.41 -2.48 -22.50
C LEU A 175 -12.72 -0.99 -22.64
N GLU A 176 -13.30 -0.59 -23.76
CA GLU A 176 -13.82 0.76 -23.98
C GLU A 176 -15.34 0.68 -24.17
N ALA A 177 -16.09 1.43 -23.37
CA ALA A 177 -17.54 1.50 -23.47
C ALA A 177 -17.98 2.19 -24.77
N LEU A 178 -18.74 1.49 -25.62
CA LEU A 178 -19.25 2.01 -26.90
C LEU A 178 -20.71 2.48 -26.81
N GLU A 179 -21.55 1.74 -26.07
CA GLU A 179 -22.99 2.00 -25.97
C GLU A 179 -23.48 1.57 -24.59
N ILE A 180 -24.29 2.41 -23.94
CA ILE A 180 -24.95 2.11 -22.67
C ILE A 180 -26.46 2.01 -22.93
N LYS A 181 -27.06 0.86 -22.64
CA LYS A 181 -28.48 0.61 -22.84
C LYS A 181 -29.08 -0.24 -21.71
N GLY A 182 -29.92 0.38 -20.89
CA GLY A 182 -30.56 -0.29 -19.76
C GLY A 182 -29.53 -0.75 -18.73
N ALA A 183 -29.45 -2.05 -18.49
CA ALA A 183 -28.48 -2.69 -17.59
C ALA A 183 -27.18 -3.15 -18.30
N ASN A 184 -27.06 -2.86 -19.60
CA ASN A 184 -25.98 -3.38 -20.44
C ASN A 184 -25.07 -2.27 -20.96
N VAL A 185 -23.77 -2.58 -21.01
CA VAL A 185 -22.73 -1.76 -21.63
C VAL A 185 -22.08 -2.59 -22.72
N LYS A 186 -22.25 -2.19 -23.98
CA LYS A 186 -21.45 -2.79 -25.06
C LYS A 186 -20.07 -2.15 -25.03
N CYS A 187 -19.05 -2.98 -25.08
CA CYS A 187 -17.67 -2.56 -25.05
C CYS A 187 -16.90 -3.13 -26.24
N ARG A 188 -15.85 -2.43 -26.65
CA ARG A 188 -14.80 -2.94 -27.53
C ARG A 188 -13.62 -3.39 -26.70
N VAL A 189 -13.05 -4.55 -27.04
CA VAL A 189 -11.81 -5.02 -26.42
C VAL A 189 -10.65 -4.22 -27.00
N VAL A 190 -10.01 -3.39 -26.16
CA VAL A 190 -8.79 -2.64 -26.53
C VAL A 190 -7.57 -3.54 -26.41
N SER A 191 -7.51 -4.31 -25.33
CA SER A 191 -6.52 -5.34 -25.06
C SER A 191 -7.19 -6.49 -24.32
N GLY A 192 -6.90 -7.72 -24.70
CA GLY A 192 -7.54 -8.90 -24.13
C GLY A 192 -6.55 -10.03 -23.92
N ILE A 193 -6.82 -10.83 -22.89
CA ILE A 193 -6.12 -12.06 -22.56
C ILE A 193 -7.13 -13.11 -22.09
N SER A 194 -6.63 -14.30 -21.77
CA SER A 194 -7.41 -15.32 -21.09
C SER A 194 -7.55 -15.03 -19.59
N PHE A 195 -8.77 -15.10 -19.05
CA PHE A 195 -9.03 -14.92 -17.62
C PHE A 195 -10.12 -15.87 -17.09
N GLY A 196 -9.99 -16.21 -15.81
CA GLY A 196 -10.95 -17.04 -15.07
C GLY A 196 -12.12 -16.25 -14.49
N SER A 197 -12.83 -16.87 -13.55
CA SER A 197 -14.00 -16.25 -12.88
C SER A 197 -13.61 -15.23 -11.80
N ARG A 198 -14.57 -14.39 -11.39
CA ARG A 198 -14.48 -13.46 -10.24
C ARG A 198 -13.27 -12.54 -10.25
N LYS A 199 -12.91 -12.05 -11.43
CA LYS A 199 -11.82 -11.09 -11.62
C LYS A 199 -12.26 -9.72 -11.14
N ASN A 200 -11.32 -8.97 -10.56
CA ASN A 200 -11.55 -7.58 -10.21
C ASN A 200 -11.85 -6.76 -11.46
N VAL A 201 -12.65 -5.72 -11.27
CA VAL A 201 -12.99 -4.71 -12.26
C VAL A 201 -12.66 -3.35 -11.66
N CYS A 202 -11.91 -2.54 -12.39
CA CYS A 202 -11.64 -1.15 -12.03
C CYS A 202 -12.31 -0.23 -13.07
N LEU A 203 -12.87 0.87 -12.60
CA LEU A 203 -13.48 1.93 -13.40
C LEU A 203 -12.66 3.21 -13.16
N PRO A 204 -11.56 3.41 -13.91
CA PRO A 204 -10.62 4.51 -13.65
C PRO A 204 -11.30 5.87 -13.68
N LEU A 205 -11.00 6.71 -12.68
CA LEU A 205 -11.51 8.08 -12.55
C LEU A 205 -13.05 8.18 -12.44
N VAL A 206 -13.71 7.10 -12.02
CA VAL A 206 -15.17 7.06 -11.80
C VAL A 206 -15.46 6.96 -10.31
N ALA A 207 -16.23 7.92 -9.78
CA ALA A 207 -16.70 7.84 -8.39
C ALA A 207 -17.64 6.63 -8.21
N ILE A 208 -17.34 5.80 -7.22
CA ILE A 208 -18.03 4.52 -7.00
C ILE A 208 -18.92 4.61 -5.76
N ASP A 209 -20.21 4.32 -5.92
CA ASP A 209 -21.24 4.40 -4.87
C ASP A 209 -21.36 3.11 -4.03
N LEU A 210 -20.23 2.42 -3.81
CA LEU A 210 -20.20 1.28 -2.91
C LEU A 210 -20.17 1.73 -1.43
N PRO A 211 -20.65 0.89 -0.48
CA PRO A 211 -20.51 1.19 0.94
C PRO A 211 -19.03 1.22 1.37
N ALA A 212 -18.74 1.78 2.55
CA ALA A 212 -17.40 1.77 3.13
C ALA A 212 -16.91 0.34 3.44
N MET A 213 -17.83 -0.53 3.85
CA MET A 213 -17.58 -1.92 4.24
C MET A 213 -18.64 -2.83 3.63
N SER A 214 -18.21 -3.96 3.06
CA SER A 214 -19.12 -5.07 2.77
C SER A 214 -19.53 -5.80 4.07
N GLU A 215 -20.56 -6.65 4.00
CA GLU A 215 -20.92 -7.52 5.13
C GLU A 215 -19.78 -8.46 5.55
N LYS A 216 -18.95 -8.89 4.57
CA LYS A 216 -17.74 -9.65 4.85
C LYS A 216 -16.75 -8.81 5.64
N ASP A 217 -16.50 -7.56 5.24
CA ASP A 217 -15.57 -6.68 5.96
C ASP A 217 -16.02 -6.45 7.40
N LYS A 218 -17.32 -6.25 7.64
CA LYS A 218 -17.86 -6.13 9.01
C LYS A 218 -17.53 -7.36 9.86
N THR A 219 -17.72 -8.55 9.28
CA THR A 219 -17.43 -9.83 9.96
C THR A 219 -15.93 -9.99 10.21
N ASP A 220 -15.09 -9.63 9.24
CA ASP A 220 -13.63 -9.68 9.35
C ASP A 220 -13.08 -8.71 10.41
N LEU A 221 -13.64 -7.50 10.49
CA LEU A 221 -13.24 -6.50 11.48
C LEU A 221 -13.57 -6.96 12.90
N LEU A 222 -14.78 -7.51 13.12
CA LEU A 222 -15.17 -8.07 14.41
C LEU A 222 -14.31 -9.30 14.78
N PHE A 223 -13.93 -10.11 13.80
CA PHE A 223 -12.94 -11.17 14.00
C PHE A 223 -11.57 -10.59 14.40
N GLY A 224 -11.10 -9.54 13.73
CA GLY A 224 -9.86 -8.83 14.09
C GLY A 224 -9.86 -8.33 15.53
N VAL A 225 -10.99 -7.77 16.00
CA VAL A 225 -11.16 -7.36 17.41
C VAL A 225 -11.03 -8.57 18.33
N SER A 226 -11.68 -9.69 18.02
CA SER A 226 -11.58 -10.93 18.82
C SER A 226 -10.17 -11.51 18.87
N GLN A 227 -9.38 -11.26 17.82
CA GLN A 227 -7.98 -11.64 17.71
C GLN A 227 -7.03 -10.60 18.30
N ASN A 228 -7.49 -9.48 18.87
CA ASN A 228 -6.62 -8.41 19.38
C ASN A 228 -5.58 -7.96 18.34
N VAL A 229 -6.00 -7.68 17.10
CA VAL A 229 -5.11 -7.03 16.12
C VAL A 229 -4.85 -5.59 16.53
N ASP A 230 -3.68 -5.06 16.18
CA ASP A 230 -3.26 -3.71 16.57
C ASP A 230 -3.73 -2.66 15.56
N ILE A 231 -3.80 -3.05 14.28
CA ILE A 231 -4.04 -2.14 13.16
C ILE A 231 -5.03 -2.76 12.16
N ILE A 232 -5.93 -1.94 11.62
CA ILE A 232 -6.72 -2.22 10.42
C ILE A 232 -6.14 -1.43 9.26
N PHE A 233 -5.78 -2.12 8.17
CA PHE A 233 -5.57 -1.49 6.87
C PHE A 233 -6.89 -1.55 6.10
N ALA A 234 -7.58 -0.41 6.02
CA ALA A 234 -8.92 -0.31 5.45
C ALA A 234 -8.85 0.01 3.95
N SER A 235 -9.38 -0.90 3.13
CA SER A 235 -9.30 -0.85 1.66
C SER A 235 -10.33 0.09 1.05
N PHE A 236 -9.94 0.71 -0.06
CA PHE A 236 -10.75 1.59 -0.90
C PHE A 236 -11.41 2.75 -0.14
N ILE A 237 -10.71 3.38 0.79
CA ILE A 237 -11.24 4.54 1.51
C ILE A 237 -11.34 5.74 0.55
N ARG A 238 -12.56 6.29 0.42
CA ARG A 238 -12.89 7.38 -0.50
C ARG A 238 -13.21 8.69 0.21
N THR A 239 -13.75 8.62 1.43
CA THR A 239 -14.21 9.79 2.20
C THR A 239 -13.91 9.64 3.68
N ALA A 240 -13.92 10.76 4.40
CA ALA A 240 -13.85 10.78 5.87
C ALA A 240 -14.95 9.92 6.52
N ASP A 241 -16.16 9.92 5.96
CA ASP A 241 -17.28 9.13 6.48
C ASP A 241 -17.02 7.62 6.41
N ASN A 242 -16.31 7.12 5.40
CA ASN A 242 -15.91 5.72 5.36
C ASN A 242 -15.08 5.34 6.60
N VAL A 243 -14.15 6.22 7.00
CA VAL A 243 -13.30 6.00 8.18
C VAL A 243 -14.13 6.02 9.46
N ARG A 244 -15.06 6.98 9.59
CA ARG A 244 -15.97 7.09 10.73
C ARG A 244 -16.88 5.87 10.88
N GLU A 245 -17.37 5.32 9.77
CA GLU A 245 -18.17 4.08 9.79
C GLU A 245 -17.39 2.89 10.34
N ILE A 246 -16.14 2.71 9.88
CA ILE A 246 -15.25 1.65 10.37
C ILE A 246 -14.95 1.85 11.86
N ARG A 247 -14.62 3.09 12.27
CA ARG A 247 -14.38 3.44 13.67
C ARG A 247 -15.58 3.11 14.55
N LYS A 248 -16.78 3.51 14.14
CA LYS A 248 -18.02 3.22 14.87
C LYS A 248 -18.25 1.72 15.05
N LEU A 249 -17.95 0.90 14.04
CA LEU A 249 -18.03 -0.55 14.16
C LEU A 249 -17.01 -1.09 15.17
N LEU A 250 -15.75 -0.68 15.07
CA LEU A 250 -14.70 -1.10 16.00
C LEU A 250 -15.01 -0.69 17.44
N ASP A 251 -15.50 0.53 17.67
CA ASP A 251 -15.85 1.02 19.01
C ASP A 251 -17.02 0.26 19.64
N SER A 252 -17.87 -0.37 18.82
CA SER A 252 -18.98 -1.20 19.30
C SER A 252 -18.55 -2.56 19.87
N ALA A 253 -17.31 -2.99 19.60
CA ALA A 253 -16.74 -4.23 20.10
C ALA A 253 -15.50 -3.93 20.98
N LYS A 254 -15.34 -4.56 22.13
CA LYS A 254 -14.15 -4.34 22.99
C LYS A 254 -13.11 -5.44 22.75
N PRO A 255 -11.80 -5.12 22.67
CA PRO A 255 -11.15 -3.81 22.83
C PRO A 255 -10.96 -3.03 21.50
N GLY A 256 -11.92 -3.06 20.57
CA GLY A 256 -11.80 -2.47 19.23
C GLY A 256 -11.53 -0.96 19.20
N ASN A 257 -11.88 -0.23 20.26
CA ASN A 257 -11.62 1.20 20.39
C ASN A 257 -10.13 1.56 20.49
N THR A 258 -9.23 0.60 20.78
CA THR A 258 -7.78 0.85 20.80
C THR A 258 -7.08 0.54 19.48
N ILE A 259 -7.75 -0.16 18.57
CA ILE A 259 -7.19 -0.57 17.28
C ILE A 259 -7.04 0.64 16.37
N LYS A 260 -5.88 0.76 15.69
CA LYS A 260 -5.59 1.86 14.77
C LYS A 260 -6.19 1.63 13.38
N ILE A 261 -6.73 2.67 12.75
CA ILE A 261 -7.20 2.61 11.36
C ILE A 261 -6.20 3.32 10.44
N VAL A 262 -5.59 2.56 9.55
CA VAL A 262 -4.80 3.08 8.43
C VAL A 262 -5.63 2.98 7.16
N SER A 263 -5.99 4.13 6.60
CA SER A 263 -6.79 4.17 5.37
C SER A 263 -5.91 3.95 4.15
N LYS A 264 -6.27 2.98 3.31
CA LYS A 264 -5.59 2.71 2.04
C LYS A 264 -6.19 3.60 0.96
N ILE A 265 -5.33 4.42 0.35
CA ILE A 265 -5.68 5.31 -0.75
C ILE A 265 -5.38 4.58 -2.05
N GLU A 266 -6.45 4.20 -2.74
CA GLU A 266 -6.44 3.24 -3.86
C GLU A 266 -7.16 3.78 -5.10
N ASN A 267 -7.72 4.98 -5.04
CA ASN A 267 -8.40 5.62 -6.16
C ASN A 267 -8.32 7.17 -6.11
N HIS A 268 -8.71 7.81 -7.20
CA HIS A 268 -8.72 9.24 -7.41
C HIS A 268 -9.61 9.98 -6.40
N GLU A 269 -10.74 9.39 -5.98
CA GLU A 269 -11.62 9.99 -4.98
C GLU A 269 -10.91 10.09 -3.62
N GLY A 270 -10.24 9.02 -3.19
CA GLY A 270 -9.39 9.04 -1.99
C GLY A 270 -8.22 10.02 -2.09
N VAL A 271 -7.61 10.18 -3.27
CA VAL A 271 -6.57 11.20 -3.51
C VAL A 271 -7.14 12.63 -3.47
N THR A 272 -8.37 12.81 -3.93
CA THR A 272 -9.07 14.09 -3.95
C THR A 272 -9.45 14.52 -2.53
N ASN A 273 -10.00 13.59 -1.75
CA ASN A 273 -10.48 13.81 -0.37
C ASN A 273 -9.40 13.52 0.68
N ILE A 274 -8.12 13.46 0.28
CA ILE A 274 -7.05 12.98 1.14
C ILE A 274 -6.92 13.75 2.47
N GLU A 275 -7.19 15.06 2.48
CA GLU A 275 -7.07 15.87 3.68
C GLU A 275 -8.06 15.44 4.78
N GLU A 276 -9.35 15.33 4.43
CA GLU A 276 -10.37 14.92 5.38
C GLU A 276 -10.21 13.45 5.80
N ILE A 277 -9.72 12.58 4.92
CA ILE A 277 -9.41 11.19 5.26
C ILE A 277 -8.25 11.15 6.27
N ILE A 278 -7.18 11.91 6.03
CA ILE A 278 -6.06 12.02 6.97
C ILE A 278 -6.59 12.46 8.33
N ASP A 279 -7.47 13.45 8.41
CA ASP A 279 -7.96 13.98 9.69
C ASP A 279 -8.74 12.94 10.52
N GLU A 280 -9.47 12.02 9.89
CA GLU A 280 -10.22 10.96 10.57
C GLU A 280 -9.43 9.66 10.80
N SER A 281 -8.35 9.42 10.05
CA SER A 281 -7.55 8.19 10.16
C SER A 281 -6.49 8.27 11.26
N ASP A 282 -6.01 7.12 11.75
CA ASP A 282 -4.81 7.06 12.57
C ASP A 282 -3.52 7.08 11.73
N GLY A 283 -3.61 6.71 10.44
CA GLY A 283 -2.51 6.77 9.47
C GLY A 283 -3.02 6.50 8.06
N ILE A 284 -2.12 6.54 7.07
CA ILE A 284 -2.45 6.33 5.65
C ILE A 284 -1.55 5.27 5.03
N MET A 285 -2.07 4.52 4.06
CA MET A 285 -1.27 3.70 3.16
C MET A 285 -1.46 4.17 1.73
N VAL A 286 -0.36 4.48 1.06
CA VAL A 286 -0.34 4.69 -0.40
C VAL A 286 -0.30 3.31 -1.05
N ALA A 287 -1.46 2.79 -1.41
CA ALA A 287 -1.62 1.44 -1.95
C ALA A 287 -1.52 1.46 -3.48
N ARG A 288 -0.28 1.44 -3.97
CA ARG A 288 0.07 1.77 -5.37
C ARG A 288 -0.44 0.79 -6.42
N GLY A 289 -0.77 -0.44 -6.01
CA GLY A 289 -1.32 -1.46 -6.90
C GLY A 289 -2.65 -1.02 -7.50
N ASP A 290 -3.68 -0.91 -6.65
CA ASP A 290 -5.00 -0.44 -7.07
C ASP A 290 -4.99 1.05 -7.47
N LEU A 291 -4.16 1.88 -6.83
CA LEU A 291 -4.04 3.28 -7.22
C LEU A 291 -3.52 3.46 -8.66
N GLY A 292 -2.59 2.61 -9.10
CA GLY A 292 -2.09 2.60 -10.48
C GLY A 292 -3.03 1.95 -11.50
N MET A 293 -4.12 1.34 -11.02
CA MET A 293 -5.23 0.89 -11.83
C MET A 293 -6.25 2.01 -12.06
N ASP A 294 -6.45 2.89 -11.08
CA ASP A 294 -7.44 3.96 -11.16
C ASP A 294 -6.88 5.28 -11.72
N LEU A 295 -5.62 5.61 -11.42
CA LEU A 295 -4.90 6.74 -12.00
C LEU A 295 -4.06 6.33 -13.20
N GLU A 296 -3.66 7.31 -14.01
CA GLU A 296 -2.54 7.16 -14.94
C GLU A 296 -1.29 6.75 -14.16
N LEU A 297 -0.53 5.78 -14.68
CA LEU A 297 0.56 5.12 -13.96
C LEU A 297 1.65 6.12 -13.52
N GLU A 298 1.98 7.09 -14.38
CA GLU A 298 2.93 8.16 -14.10
C GLU A 298 2.44 9.14 -13.02
N MET A 299 1.12 9.24 -12.78
CA MET A 299 0.55 10.13 -11.77
C MET A 299 0.53 9.49 -10.38
N VAL A 300 0.74 8.17 -10.26
CA VAL A 300 0.84 7.46 -8.98
C VAL A 300 1.97 8.02 -8.12
N ILE A 301 3.13 8.33 -8.71
CA ILE A 301 4.26 8.90 -7.95
C ILE A 301 3.97 10.33 -7.46
N VAL A 302 3.19 11.10 -8.22
CA VAL A 302 2.75 12.44 -7.83
C VAL A 302 1.80 12.33 -6.63
N ALA A 303 0.83 11.41 -6.68
CA ALA A 303 -0.06 11.13 -5.57
C ALA A 303 0.69 10.65 -4.33
N GLN A 304 1.64 9.71 -4.47
CA GLN A 304 2.48 9.21 -3.38
C GLN A 304 3.17 10.36 -2.63
N LYS A 305 3.89 11.23 -3.36
CA LYS A 305 4.62 12.36 -2.77
C LYS A 305 3.68 13.33 -2.05
N LYS A 306 2.54 13.66 -2.66
CA LYS A 306 1.52 14.51 -2.05
C LYS A 306 1.00 13.91 -0.73
N ILE A 307 0.59 12.65 -0.75
CA ILE A 307 0.00 11.97 0.41
C ILE A 307 1.02 11.88 1.55
N ILE A 308 2.26 11.45 1.26
CA ILE A 308 3.31 11.35 2.27
C ILE A 308 3.59 12.71 2.93
N ALA A 309 3.76 13.76 2.12
CA ALA A 309 4.02 15.10 2.65
C ALA A 309 2.86 15.62 3.53
N MET A 310 1.61 15.39 3.13
CA MET A 310 0.44 15.77 3.94
C MET A 310 0.38 15.02 5.28
N CYS A 311 0.71 13.72 5.27
CA CYS A 311 0.81 12.93 6.50
C CYS A 311 1.92 13.43 7.42
N ASN A 312 3.11 13.76 6.87
CA ASN A 312 4.20 14.33 7.66
C ASN A 312 3.82 15.68 8.29
N LEU A 313 3.12 16.55 7.55
CA LEU A 313 2.61 17.83 8.07
C LEU A 313 1.59 17.64 9.20
N LYS A 314 0.73 16.63 9.08
CA LYS A 314 -0.31 16.31 10.08
C LYS A 314 0.22 15.45 11.24
N GLY A 315 1.47 14.99 11.17
CA GLY A 315 2.06 14.10 12.17
C GLY A 315 1.39 12.73 12.26
N LYS A 316 0.87 12.21 11.13
CA LYS A 316 0.21 10.90 11.07
C LYS A 316 1.07 9.91 10.26
N PRO A 317 1.23 8.65 10.72
CA PRO A 317 2.04 7.66 10.00
C PRO A 317 1.55 7.40 8.58
N VAL A 318 2.50 7.24 7.65
CA VAL A 318 2.23 6.89 6.25
C VAL A 318 3.06 5.69 5.78
N ILE A 319 2.40 4.76 5.09
CA ILE A 319 2.98 3.53 4.56
C ILE A 319 3.06 3.62 3.03
N CYS A 320 4.25 3.42 2.46
CA CYS A 320 4.39 3.18 1.02
C CYS A 320 4.31 1.68 0.74
N ALA A 321 3.43 1.27 -0.18
CA ALA A 321 3.06 -0.11 -0.35
C ALA A 321 3.01 -0.60 -1.81
N THR A 322 3.15 -1.92 -1.95
CA THR A 322 2.98 -2.72 -3.18
C THR A 322 4.13 -2.59 -4.18
N GLN A 323 4.61 -3.75 -4.66
CA GLN A 323 5.64 -3.90 -5.70
C GLN A 323 6.98 -3.20 -5.42
N MET A 324 7.31 -2.98 -4.14
CA MET A 324 8.56 -2.29 -3.78
C MET A 324 9.80 -3.11 -4.14
N LEU A 325 9.73 -4.44 -3.98
CA LEU A 325 10.81 -5.38 -4.32
C LEU A 325 10.25 -6.57 -5.15
N GLU A 326 9.28 -6.33 -6.02
CA GLU A 326 8.46 -7.36 -6.69
C GLU A 326 9.27 -8.50 -7.32
N SER A 327 10.39 -8.19 -8.00
CA SER A 327 11.25 -9.21 -8.62
C SER A 327 11.79 -10.23 -7.62
N MET A 328 11.88 -9.86 -6.33
CA MET A 328 12.35 -10.73 -5.26
C MET A 328 11.38 -11.86 -4.89
N ILE A 329 10.16 -11.86 -5.43
CA ILE A 329 9.30 -13.05 -5.42
C ILE A 329 10.03 -14.23 -6.06
N ASN A 330 10.74 -13.98 -7.17
CA ASN A 330 11.39 -15.03 -7.96
C ASN A 330 12.92 -14.92 -8.00
N SER A 331 13.49 -13.80 -7.54
CA SER A 331 14.93 -13.50 -7.57
C SER A 331 15.49 -13.29 -6.16
N SER A 332 16.73 -13.69 -5.93
CA SER A 332 17.42 -13.42 -4.65
C SER A 332 17.94 -11.99 -4.52
N ARG A 333 17.85 -11.20 -5.59
CA ARG A 333 18.29 -9.79 -5.65
C ARG A 333 17.25 -8.91 -6.35
N PRO A 334 17.06 -7.67 -5.88
CA PRO A 334 16.16 -6.73 -6.53
C PRO A 334 16.79 -6.12 -7.79
N THR A 335 15.94 -5.52 -8.61
CA THR A 335 16.35 -4.64 -9.69
C THR A 335 16.90 -3.31 -9.14
N ARG A 336 17.53 -2.51 -10.00
CA ARG A 336 17.97 -1.16 -9.59
C ARG A 336 16.80 -0.20 -9.42
N ALA A 337 15.73 -0.40 -10.19
CA ALA A 337 14.50 0.39 -10.07
C ALA A 337 13.83 0.17 -8.71
N GLU A 338 13.74 -1.08 -8.24
CA GLU A 338 13.19 -1.44 -6.93
C GLU A 338 14.02 -0.84 -5.77
N VAL A 339 15.35 -0.85 -5.87
CA VAL A 339 16.21 -0.19 -4.88
C VAL A 339 15.97 1.32 -4.86
N ALA A 340 15.87 1.95 -6.04
CA ALA A 340 15.57 3.37 -6.15
C ALA A 340 14.16 3.71 -5.62
N ASP A 341 13.17 2.84 -5.86
CA ASP A 341 11.80 3.01 -5.40
C ASP A 341 11.72 3.04 -3.87
N VAL A 342 12.26 2.01 -3.20
CA VAL A 342 12.33 1.97 -1.73
C VAL A 342 13.11 3.16 -1.17
N THR A 343 14.25 3.49 -1.79
CA THR A 343 15.06 4.64 -1.36
C THR A 343 14.23 5.92 -1.40
N ASN A 344 13.55 6.19 -2.53
CA ASN A 344 12.77 7.41 -2.68
C ASN A 344 11.54 7.44 -1.78
N ALA A 345 10.89 6.31 -1.50
CA ALA A 345 9.79 6.27 -0.53
C ALA A 345 10.24 6.73 0.87
N VAL A 346 11.42 6.28 1.31
CA VAL A 346 12.01 6.74 2.57
C VAL A 346 12.41 8.21 2.49
N LEU A 347 13.03 8.66 1.38
CA LEU A 347 13.41 10.07 1.18
C LEU A 347 12.22 11.02 1.06
N ASP A 348 11.06 10.53 0.62
CA ASP A 348 9.81 11.27 0.59
C ASP A 348 9.23 11.46 2.00
N GLY A 349 9.65 10.65 2.98
CA GLY A 349 9.20 10.73 4.37
C GLY A 349 8.22 9.63 4.78
N ALA A 350 8.19 8.49 4.10
CA ALA A 350 7.36 7.36 4.52
C ALA A 350 7.83 6.78 5.86
N ASP A 351 6.93 6.67 6.84
CA ASP A 351 7.21 6.07 8.14
C ASP A 351 7.41 4.56 8.02
N CYS A 352 6.76 3.92 7.06
CA CYS A 352 6.86 2.48 6.80
C CYS A 352 6.92 2.16 5.31
N VAL A 353 7.59 1.06 5.00
CA VAL A 353 7.60 0.42 3.68
C VAL A 353 7.04 -1.01 3.80
N MET A 354 6.40 -1.51 2.74
CA MET A 354 5.67 -2.77 2.81
C MET A 354 6.08 -3.79 1.74
N LEU A 355 6.23 -5.05 2.17
CA LEU A 355 6.34 -6.22 1.31
C LEU A 355 5.00 -6.95 1.21
N SER A 356 4.59 -7.26 -0.01
CA SER A 356 3.34 -7.93 -0.37
C SER A 356 3.61 -9.38 -0.79
N GLY A 357 3.69 -9.66 -2.09
CA GLY A 357 3.97 -10.99 -2.60
C GLY A 357 5.36 -11.49 -2.23
N GLU A 358 6.32 -10.58 -2.09
CA GLU A 358 7.72 -10.85 -1.80
C GLU A 358 7.92 -11.65 -0.51
N SER A 359 7.12 -11.36 0.53
CA SER A 359 7.14 -12.08 1.80
C SER A 359 6.06 -13.16 1.92
N ALA A 360 4.89 -12.96 1.31
CA ALA A 360 3.76 -13.88 1.44
C ALA A 360 3.93 -15.17 0.63
N ASN A 361 4.39 -15.05 -0.62
CA ASN A 361 4.44 -16.15 -1.60
C ASN A 361 5.80 -16.26 -2.31
N GLY A 362 6.76 -15.37 -2.02
CA GLY A 362 8.06 -15.33 -2.65
C GLY A 362 8.99 -16.47 -2.24
N LYS A 363 9.98 -16.78 -3.09
CA LYS A 363 11.02 -17.78 -2.82
C LYS A 363 12.04 -17.32 -1.79
N TYR A 364 12.13 -16.01 -1.53
CA TYR A 364 13.18 -15.39 -0.73
C TYR A 364 12.66 -14.43 0.35
N PRO A 365 11.68 -14.82 1.20
CA PRO A 365 10.99 -13.90 2.11
C PRO A 365 11.95 -13.24 3.13
N ILE A 366 12.87 -14.00 3.72
CA ILE A 366 13.87 -13.47 4.68
C ILE A 366 14.82 -12.48 3.98
N GLN A 367 15.25 -12.80 2.76
CA GLN A 367 16.18 -11.97 2.00
C GLN A 367 15.51 -10.68 1.52
N ALA A 368 14.22 -10.71 1.19
CA ALA A 368 13.44 -9.52 0.86
C ALA A 368 13.39 -8.55 2.06
N VAL A 369 13.07 -9.05 3.26
CA VAL A 369 13.09 -8.24 4.49
C VAL A 369 14.47 -7.65 4.77
N LYS A 370 15.52 -8.48 4.68
CA LYS A 370 16.90 -8.03 4.89
C LYS A 370 17.32 -6.96 3.88
N THR A 371 16.92 -7.13 2.62
CA THR A 371 17.22 -6.17 1.55
C THR A 371 16.49 -4.86 1.79
N MET A 372 15.19 -4.91 2.09
CA MET A 372 14.38 -3.74 2.46
C MET A 372 15.00 -2.99 3.65
N HIS A 373 15.43 -3.71 4.70
CA HIS A 373 16.13 -3.13 5.85
C HIS A 373 17.40 -2.38 5.45
N MET A 374 18.26 -2.99 4.62
CA MET A 374 19.50 -2.35 4.17
C MET A 374 19.25 -1.11 3.32
N ILE A 375 18.23 -1.13 2.45
CA ILE A 375 17.88 0.03 1.62
C ILE A 375 17.36 1.17 2.49
N CYS A 376 16.46 0.90 3.44
CA CYS A 376 15.97 1.92 4.38
C CYS A 376 17.12 2.56 5.15
N HIS A 377 18.03 1.74 5.68
CA HIS A 377 19.17 2.23 6.44
C HIS A 377 20.14 3.08 5.60
N ALA A 378 20.29 2.74 4.31
CA ALA A 378 21.06 3.56 3.36
C ALA A 378 20.35 4.87 2.99
N ALA A 379 19.02 4.86 2.87
CA ALA A 379 18.23 6.04 2.56
C ALA A 379 18.21 7.03 3.74
N GLU A 380 18.02 6.55 4.97
CA GLU A 380 18.03 7.38 6.19
C GLU A 380 19.36 8.10 6.40
N LYS A 381 20.47 7.50 5.97
CA LYS A 381 21.80 8.12 6.00
C LYS A 381 21.90 9.39 5.14
N ILE A 382 21.14 9.45 4.04
CA ILE A 382 21.15 10.58 3.11
C ILE A 382 19.89 11.46 3.24
N TYR A 383 19.13 11.27 4.31
CA TYR A 383 17.93 12.04 4.60
C TYR A 383 18.30 13.45 5.07
N ARG A 384 17.61 14.47 4.54
CA ARG A 384 17.89 15.89 4.85
C ARG A 384 17.11 16.36 6.07
N THR A 385 17.40 15.75 7.22
CA THR A 385 16.63 15.91 8.47
C THR A 385 16.45 17.37 8.91
N LYS A 386 17.50 18.21 8.84
CA LYS A 386 17.43 19.63 9.23
C LYS A 386 16.38 20.41 8.42
N SER A 387 16.40 20.25 7.09
CA SER A 387 15.48 20.97 6.20
C SER A 387 14.04 20.54 6.41
N LEU A 388 13.80 19.25 6.68
CA LEU A 388 12.46 18.75 7.01
C LEU A 388 11.99 19.27 8.37
N TYR A 389 12.85 19.23 9.39
CA TYR A 389 12.54 19.75 10.72
C TYR A 389 12.12 21.22 10.66
N GLU A 390 12.88 22.05 9.95
CA GLU A 390 12.55 23.47 9.74
C GLU A 390 11.19 23.62 9.04
N SER A 391 10.93 22.83 7.99
CA SER A 391 9.66 22.87 7.26
C SER A 391 8.46 22.48 8.14
N ILE A 392 8.59 21.44 8.97
CA ILE A 392 7.53 21.01 9.90
C ILE A 392 7.32 22.07 10.98
N LYS A 393 8.40 22.59 11.57
CA LYS A 393 8.32 23.65 12.58
C LYS A 393 7.60 24.90 12.04
N ASP A 394 7.95 25.33 10.84
CA ASP A 394 7.34 26.52 10.21
C ASP A 394 5.87 26.29 9.83
N SER A 395 5.47 25.03 9.61
CA SER A 395 4.07 24.66 9.36
C SER A 395 3.18 24.70 10.61
N LEU A 396 3.76 24.83 11.81
CA LEU A 396 3.08 24.82 13.10
C LEU A 396 3.24 26.17 13.83
N PRO A 397 2.57 27.25 13.35
CA PRO A 397 2.72 28.58 13.95
C PRO A 397 2.13 28.66 15.37
N VAL A 398 1.20 27.78 15.72
CA VAL A 398 0.64 27.63 17.06
C VAL A 398 0.77 26.16 17.46
N MET A 399 1.56 25.91 18.51
CA MET A 399 1.80 24.58 19.05
C MET A 399 1.06 24.40 20.39
N SER A 400 0.56 23.20 20.65
CA SER A 400 0.21 22.80 22.02
C SER A 400 1.47 22.72 22.89
N GLU A 401 1.30 22.68 24.21
CA GLU A 401 2.41 22.48 25.15
C GLU A 401 3.19 21.18 24.84
N SER A 402 2.47 20.08 24.59
CA SER A 402 3.09 18.80 24.24
C SER A 402 3.86 18.84 22.92
N GLN A 403 3.34 19.55 21.92
CA GLN A 403 4.03 19.75 20.64
C GLN A 403 5.29 20.60 20.81
N ALA A 404 5.22 21.68 21.60
CA ALA A 404 6.37 22.54 21.86
C ALA A 404 7.48 21.78 22.60
N VAL A 405 7.13 20.97 23.60
CA VAL A 405 8.09 20.11 24.32
C VAL A 405 8.72 19.07 23.39
N ALA A 406 7.91 18.40 22.56
CA ALA A 406 8.42 17.41 21.61
C ALA A 406 9.36 18.05 20.57
N MET A 407 9.00 19.21 20.03
CA MET A 407 9.79 19.95 19.04
C MET A 407 11.12 20.46 19.61
N ALA A 408 11.16 20.80 20.90
CA ALA A 408 12.38 21.24 21.58
C ALA A 408 13.29 20.07 22.00
N ALA A 409 12.75 18.86 22.12
CA ALA A 409 13.51 17.66 22.47
C ALA A 409 14.22 17.02 21.26
N VAL A 410 13.64 17.18 20.06
CA VAL A 410 14.26 16.85 18.76
C VAL A 410 15.30 17.91 18.41
#